data_AF-A0A8J6XSL0-F1
#
_entry.id   AF-A0A8J6XSL0-F1
#
_cell.length_a   1.000
_cell.length_b   1.000
_cell.length_c   1.000
_cell.angle_alpha   90.00
_cell.angle_beta   90.00
_cell.angle_gamma   90.00
#
_symmetry.space_group_name_H-M   'P 1'
#
loop_
_entity.id
_entity.type
_entity.pdbx_description
1 polymer ?
#
loop_
_entity_poly.entity_id
_entity_poly.type
_entity_poly.pdbx_seq_one_letter_code
_entity_poly.pdbx_strand_id
1 'polypeptide(L)'
;MSTTGENQDLYDRLAALKETLADRLAPQLIQNPQLADALTQQIEDMLSQVLASQAQIAPPPDGGLAELIGIGKDAARKVTATRLPQGVEDYDEQVASDRILAVADLYYLYQHEKVGVFRAVRKLQELFNAGAVRLSNGDGAYGLYRFDRRSVLRYTQKERMQTYRRVLGYTTVPPMLNAKPNTQFHTLFTNFINNVAEFWRDKRISDVIRERAYDPSFGSIATVRRGGLDLRNNLKWSSYGHVTVLRVEVLQLLEEAFKILGADDVKRIFGADNAWDVVEEIMLRYFKEDVNASQRHRMAVAGRAIIRWLAQKYILNTSRAEFEALLREIADVAEEWLTSAETLGIAFRGHTQRVVPFEPRNNGHRGLRSAGQG
;
A
#
# COMPACT_ATOMS: atom_id res chain seq x y z
N MET A 1 28.20 20.67 -20.29
CA MET A 1 27.97 20.21 -18.91
C MET A 1 27.70 21.45 -18.08
N SER A 2 26.61 21.51 -17.32
CA SER A 2 26.24 22.74 -16.61
C SER A 2 27.12 22.98 -15.38
N THR A 3 27.72 24.15 -15.28
CA THR A 3 28.40 24.59 -14.05
C THR A 3 27.39 25.06 -13.00
N THR A 4 27.80 25.11 -11.73
CA THR A 4 27.00 25.72 -10.65
C THR A 4 26.58 27.15 -10.96
N GLY A 5 27.44 27.95 -11.60
CA GLY A 5 27.13 29.31 -12.04
C GLY A 5 26.07 29.35 -13.14
N GLU A 6 26.21 28.53 -14.18
CA GLU A 6 25.20 28.44 -15.25
C GLU A 6 23.83 27.97 -14.74
N ASN A 7 23.82 27.10 -13.73
CA ASN A 7 22.60 26.60 -13.11
C ASN A 7 21.94 27.68 -12.22
N GLN A 8 22.75 28.43 -11.46
CA GLN A 8 22.27 29.58 -10.70
C GLN A 8 21.68 30.66 -11.61
N ASP A 9 22.37 31.03 -12.69
CA ASP A 9 21.87 31.99 -13.69
C ASP A 9 20.54 31.54 -14.30
N LEU A 10 20.36 30.24 -14.53
CA LEU A 10 19.12 29.66 -15.03
C LEU A 10 17.98 29.81 -14.02
N TYR A 11 18.23 29.48 -12.74
CA TYR A 11 17.24 29.66 -11.68
C TYR A 11 16.88 31.13 -11.46
N ASP A 12 17.85 32.04 -11.54
CA ASP A 12 17.62 33.49 -11.41
C ASP A 12 16.76 34.02 -12.56
N ARG A 13 17.02 33.59 -13.80
CA ARG A 13 16.16 33.93 -14.95
C ARG A 13 14.75 33.39 -14.80
N LEU A 14 14.61 32.17 -14.26
CA LEU A 14 13.31 31.54 -14.05
C LEU A 14 12.53 32.24 -12.91
N ALA A 15 13.21 32.67 -11.85
CA ALA A 15 12.63 33.48 -10.80
C ALA A 15 12.13 34.83 -11.34
N ALA A 16 12.96 35.54 -12.14
CA ALA A 16 12.57 36.79 -12.78
C ALA A 16 11.38 36.62 -13.74
N LEU A 17 11.31 35.50 -14.47
CA LEU A 17 10.16 35.15 -15.31
C LEU A 17 8.89 34.96 -14.46
N LYS A 18 8.98 34.20 -13.36
CA LYS A 18 7.85 33.99 -12.44
C LYS A 18 7.34 35.29 -11.83
N GLU A 19 8.24 36.16 -11.39
CA GLU A 19 7.91 37.48 -10.85
C GLU A 19 7.19 38.35 -11.90
N THR A 20 7.74 38.44 -13.12
CA THR A 20 7.13 39.21 -14.22
C THR A 20 5.74 38.68 -14.60
N LEU A 21 5.55 37.35 -14.61
CA LEU A 21 4.26 36.73 -14.91
C LEU A 21 3.25 36.95 -13.78
N ALA A 22 3.67 36.85 -12.52
CA ALA A 22 2.84 37.12 -11.36
C ALA A 22 2.35 38.57 -11.37
N ASP A 23 3.23 39.54 -11.62
CA ASP A 23 2.87 40.96 -11.67
C ASP A 23 1.89 41.28 -12.81
N ARG A 24 2.10 40.71 -14.00
CA ARG A 24 1.23 40.97 -15.17
C ARG A 24 -0.13 40.30 -15.07
N LEU A 25 -0.18 39.12 -14.47
CA LEU A 25 -1.38 38.30 -14.41
C LEU A 25 -2.06 38.32 -13.04
N ALA A 26 -1.56 39.08 -12.06
CA ALA A 26 -2.09 39.13 -10.70
C ALA A 26 -3.63 39.26 -10.63
N PRO A 27 -4.30 40.17 -11.36
CA PRO A 27 -5.76 40.27 -11.30
C PRO A 27 -6.49 39.03 -11.85
N GLN A 28 -5.91 38.38 -12.86
CA GLN A 28 -6.46 37.20 -13.52
C GLN A 28 -6.19 35.91 -12.72
N LEU A 29 -5.04 35.82 -12.06
CA LEU A 29 -4.66 34.73 -11.17
C LEU A 29 -5.55 34.69 -9.93
N ILE A 30 -5.93 35.85 -9.39
CA ILE A 30 -6.89 35.95 -8.27
C ILE A 30 -8.29 35.45 -8.68
N GLN A 31 -8.70 35.74 -9.91
CA GLN A 31 -10.02 35.35 -10.43
C GLN A 31 -10.08 33.90 -10.93
N ASN A 32 -8.97 33.34 -11.41
CA ASN A 32 -8.91 32.00 -11.98
C ASN A 32 -7.71 31.19 -11.45
N PRO A 33 -7.88 30.44 -10.35
CA PRO A 33 -6.80 29.67 -9.71
C PRO A 33 -6.26 28.55 -10.59
N GLN A 34 -7.10 27.97 -11.46
CA GLN A 34 -6.70 26.92 -12.38
C GLN A 34 -5.66 27.41 -13.41
N LEU A 35 -5.70 28.71 -13.74
CA LEU A 35 -4.73 29.34 -14.63
C LEU A 35 -3.35 29.48 -13.96
N ALA A 36 -3.32 29.67 -12.63
CA ALA A 36 -2.06 29.68 -11.86
C ALA A 36 -1.39 28.31 -11.87
N ASP A 37 -2.17 27.24 -11.67
CA ASP A 37 -1.68 25.86 -11.72
C ASP A 37 -1.15 25.51 -13.11
N ALA A 38 -1.88 25.86 -14.18
CA ALA A 38 -1.47 25.60 -15.56
C ALA A 38 -0.16 26.34 -15.95
N LEU A 39 -0.01 27.61 -15.56
CA LEU A 39 1.21 28.38 -15.81
C LEU A 39 2.41 27.82 -15.04
N THR A 40 2.20 27.44 -13.78
CA THR A 40 3.25 26.84 -12.96
C THR A 40 3.73 25.53 -13.58
N GLN A 41 2.80 24.69 -14.04
CA GLN A 41 3.11 23.45 -14.75
C GLN A 41 3.93 23.71 -16.01
N GLN A 42 3.52 24.67 -16.84
CA GLN A 42 4.22 24.97 -18.09
C GLN A 42 5.67 25.43 -17.84
N ILE A 43 5.90 26.23 -16.80
CA ILE A 43 7.25 26.68 -16.41
C ILE A 43 8.08 25.50 -15.89
N GLU A 44 7.50 24.61 -15.10
CA GLU A 44 8.17 23.40 -14.61
C GLU A 44 8.52 22.44 -15.76
N ASP A 45 7.62 22.23 -16.71
CA ASP A 45 7.87 21.37 -17.88
C ASP A 45 9.02 21.91 -18.73
N MET A 46 9.07 23.23 -18.95
CA MET A 46 10.19 23.88 -19.62
C MET A 46 11.52 23.68 -18.87
N LEU A 47 11.52 23.82 -17.54
CA LEU A 47 12.71 23.61 -16.71
C LEU A 47 13.20 22.15 -16.83
N SER A 48 12.28 21.19 -16.70
CA SER A 48 12.55 19.76 -16.84
C SER A 48 13.19 19.42 -18.18
N GLN A 49 12.70 20.00 -19.28
CA GLN A 49 13.28 19.82 -20.62
C GLN A 49 14.71 20.37 -20.72
N VAL A 50 14.98 21.54 -20.14
CA VAL A 50 16.33 22.12 -20.13
C VAL A 50 17.28 21.25 -19.31
N LEU A 51 16.87 20.77 -18.12
CA LEU A 51 17.68 19.88 -17.29
C LEU A 51 17.96 18.53 -17.99
N ALA A 52 16.95 17.95 -18.65
CA ALA A 52 17.12 16.72 -19.42
C ALA A 52 18.11 16.89 -20.60
N SER A 53 18.06 18.04 -21.30
CA SER A 53 19.01 18.34 -22.36
C SER A 53 20.44 18.52 -21.85
N GLN A 54 20.60 19.10 -20.65
CA GLN A 54 21.90 19.27 -20.01
C GLN A 54 22.50 17.95 -19.53
N ALA A 55 21.67 16.99 -19.12
CA ALA A 55 22.09 15.66 -18.68
C ALA A 55 22.63 14.77 -19.81
N GLN A 56 22.30 15.06 -21.07
CA GLN A 56 22.80 14.32 -22.25
C GLN A 56 24.19 14.76 -22.71
N ILE A 57 24.76 15.82 -22.10
CA ILE A 57 26.08 16.31 -22.48
C ILE A 57 27.15 15.37 -21.91
N ALA A 58 27.90 14.70 -22.79
CA ALA A 58 28.91 13.73 -22.42
C ALA A 58 29.92 14.28 -21.40
N PRO A 59 30.34 13.48 -20.41
CA PRO A 59 31.33 13.91 -19.45
C PRO A 59 32.67 14.21 -20.13
N PRO A 60 33.39 15.27 -19.71
CA PRO A 60 34.76 15.50 -20.11
C PRO A 60 35.61 14.26 -19.80
N PRO A 61 36.66 13.97 -20.59
CA PRO A 61 37.56 12.86 -20.32
C PRO A 61 38.17 13.00 -18.91
N ASP A 62 38.19 11.90 -18.16
CA ASP A 62 38.37 11.88 -16.69
C ASP A 62 39.74 12.39 -16.17
N GLY A 63 40.67 12.78 -17.04
CA GLY A 63 41.93 13.47 -16.71
C GLY A 63 42.91 12.76 -15.76
N GLY A 64 42.51 11.63 -15.14
CA GLY A 64 43.21 10.90 -14.09
C GLY A 64 42.81 11.31 -12.66
N LEU A 65 43.43 10.67 -11.67
CA LEU A 65 43.16 10.86 -10.23
C LEU A 65 43.31 12.33 -9.76
N ALA A 66 44.17 13.11 -10.39
CA ALA A 66 44.40 14.52 -10.04
C ALA A 66 43.19 15.41 -10.35
N GLU A 67 42.45 15.12 -11.43
CA GLU A 67 41.24 15.86 -11.78
C GLU A 67 40.06 15.45 -10.90
N LEU A 68 39.99 14.17 -10.52
CA LEU A 68 39.00 13.63 -9.57
C LEU A 68 39.07 14.25 -8.16
N ILE A 69 40.27 14.67 -7.71
CA ILE A 69 40.47 15.38 -6.43
C ILE A 69 40.49 16.92 -6.57
N GLY A 70 40.19 17.45 -7.76
CA GLY A 70 40.08 18.89 -7.99
C GLY A 70 41.42 19.64 -8.10
N ILE A 71 42.53 18.93 -8.38
CA ILE A 71 43.89 19.51 -8.51
C ILE A 71 44.39 19.47 -9.98
N GLY A 72 43.64 18.81 -10.86
CA GLY A 72 43.95 18.71 -12.29
C GLY A 72 43.89 20.05 -13.03
N LYS A 73 44.54 20.11 -14.20
CA LYS A 73 44.59 21.30 -15.08
C LYS A 73 43.19 21.82 -15.47
N ASP A 74 42.22 20.92 -15.57
CA ASP A 74 40.83 21.16 -15.97
C ASP A 74 39.87 21.20 -14.75
N ALA A 75 40.40 21.19 -13.52
CA ALA A 75 39.62 21.31 -12.29
C ALA A 75 39.03 22.72 -12.12
N ALA A 76 37.84 22.77 -11.51
CA ALA A 76 37.14 24.03 -11.24
C ALA A 76 37.96 24.93 -10.30
N ARG A 77 38.43 26.09 -10.81
CA ARG A 77 39.20 27.06 -10.02
C ARG A 77 38.35 27.98 -9.15
N LYS A 78 37.03 27.97 -9.35
CA LYS A 78 36.06 28.83 -8.67
C LYS A 78 34.80 28.01 -8.36
N VAL A 79 34.10 28.37 -7.28
CA VAL A 79 32.88 27.70 -6.83
C VAL A 79 31.78 27.71 -7.90
N THR A 80 31.71 28.76 -8.73
CA THR A 80 30.76 28.89 -9.85
C THR A 80 31.14 28.05 -11.07
N ALA A 81 32.40 27.63 -11.18
CA ALA A 81 32.89 26.74 -12.22
C ALA A 81 32.82 25.27 -11.79
N THR A 82 32.38 25.00 -10.55
CA THR A 82 32.22 23.65 -10.03
C THR A 82 31.18 22.91 -10.86
N ARG A 83 31.52 21.68 -11.25
CA ARG A 83 30.63 20.82 -12.02
C ARG A 83 29.55 20.27 -11.09
N LEU A 84 28.30 20.30 -11.54
CA LEU A 84 27.21 19.62 -10.83
C LEU A 84 27.27 18.11 -11.13
N PRO A 85 27.05 17.24 -10.12
CA PRO A 85 26.94 15.81 -10.37
C PRO A 85 25.69 15.54 -11.23
N GLN A 86 25.90 15.12 -12.47
CA GLN A 86 24.83 14.68 -13.37
C GLN A 86 24.70 13.16 -13.32
N GLY A 87 23.48 12.65 -13.48
CA GLY A 87 23.19 11.21 -13.40
C GLY A 87 22.83 10.70 -12.00
N VAL A 88 22.64 11.59 -11.02
CA VAL A 88 21.95 11.23 -9.78
C VAL A 88 20.46 11.17 -10.12
N GLU A 89 19.97 9.97 -10.41
CA GLU A 89 18.55 9.74 -10.60
C GLU A 89 17.77 9.99 -9.31
N ASP A 90 16.52 10.43 -9.46
CA ASP A 90 15.62 10.58 -8.33
C ASP A 90 15.40 9.23 -7.64
N TYR A 91 15.52 9.23 -6.32
CA TYR A 91 15.57 8.03 -5.47
C TYR A 91 14.39 7.05 -5.68
N ASP A 92 13.25 7.57 -6.16
CA ASP A 92 11.97 6.88 -6.26
C ASP A 92 11.58 6.41 -7.68
N GLU A 93 12.34 6.75 -8.73
CA GLU A 93 11.94 6.42 -10.11
C GLU A 93 12.11 4.93 -10.48
N GLN A 94 13.00 4.21 -9.79
CA GLN A 94 13.36 2.83 -10.16
C GLN A 94 12.60 1.70 -9.44
N VAL A 95 11.49 1.97 -8.74
CA VAL A 95 10.73 0.86 -8.11
C VAL A 95 10.01 0.04 -9.18
N ALA A 96 10.44 -1.20 -9.38
CA ALA A 96 9.78 -2.14 -10.28
C ALA A 96 8.31 -2.35 -9.87
N SER A 97 7.38 -1.81 -10.68
CA SER A 97 5.92 -1.90 -10.48
C SER A 97 5.48 -3.33 -10.10
N ASP A 98 6.04 -4.33 -10.78
CA ASP A 98 5.78 -5.76 -10.54
C ASP A 98 5.96 -6.21 -9.09
N ARG A 99 6.93 -5.62 -8.37
CA ARG A 99 7.21 -5.96 -6.97
C ARG A 99 6.16 -5.38 -6.04
N ILE A 100 5.68 -4.16 -6.28
CA ILE A 100 4.58 -3.58 -5.51
C ILE A 100 3.28 -4.33 -5.80
N LEU A 101 3.04 -4.71 -7.06
CA LEU A 101 1.92 -5.59 -7.44
C LEU A 101 1.98 -6.91 -6.66
N ALA A 102 3.18 -7.43 -6.38
CA ALA A 102 3.34 -8.66 -5.60
C ALA A 102 2.90 -8.49 -4.15
N VAL A 103 3.19 -7.33 -3.55
CA VAL A 103 2.71 -7.01 -2.20
C VAL A 103 1.20 -6.82 -2.18
N ALA A 104 0.61 -6.22 -3.22
CA ALA A 104 -0.84 -6.08 -3.32
C ALA A 104 -1.54 -7.45 -3.27
N ASP A 105 -1.05 -8.41 -4.05
CA ASP A 105 -1.59 -9.77 -4.06
C ASP A 105 -1.33 -10.48 -2.72
N LEU A 106 -0.17 -10.26 -2.10
CA LEU A 106 0.14 -10.82 -0.79
C LEU A 106 -0.79 -10.27 0.32
N TYR A 107 -1.13 -8.98 0.28
CA TYR A 107 -2.10 -8.38 1.20
C TYR A 107 -3.47 -9.04 1.05
N TYR A 108 -3.92 -9.25 -0.20
CA TYR A 108 -5.16 -9.97 -0.50
C TYR A 108 -5.14 -11.39 0.09
N LEU A 109 -4.06 -12.14 -0.15
CA LEU A 109 -3.88 -13.49 0.39
C LEU A 109 -3.89 -13.52 1.93
N TYR A 110 -3.23 -12.55 2.58
CA TYR A 110 -3.22 -12.44 4.04
C TYR A 110 -4.64 -12.28 4.61
N GLN A 111 -5.51 -11.48 3.98
CA GLN A 111 -6.88 -11.34 4.45
C GLN A 111 -7.66 -12.66 4.34
N HIS A 112 -7.48 -13.41 3.25
CA HIS A 112 -8.13 -14.73 3.07
C HIS A 112 -7.56 -15.79 4.03
N GLU A 113 -6.28 -15.68 4.39
CA GLU A 113 -5.69 -16.48 5.47
C GLU A 113 -6.34 -16.16 6.82
N LYS A 114 -6.63 -14.88 7.10
CA LYS A 114 -7.31 -14.43 8.33
C LYS A 114 -8.79 -14.81 8.39
N VAL A 115 -9.47 -14.87 7.24
CA VAL A 115 -10.82 -15.46 7.16
C VAL A 115 -10.78 -16.97 7.41
N GLY A 116 -9.65 -17.62 7.17
CA GLY A 116 -9.49 -19.05 7.42
C GLY A 116 -9.80 -19.93 6.21
N VAL A 117 -9.82 -19.40 4.98
CA VAL A 117 -10.12 -20.18 3.76
C VAL A 117 -9.25 -21.44 3.66
N PHE A 118 -7.93 -21.31 3.84
CA PHE A 118 -7.01 -22.46 3.81
C PHE A 118 -7.17 -23.43 4.99
N ARG A 119 -7.70 -22.96 6.14
CA ARG A 119 -8.02 -23.82 7.28
C ARG A 119 -9.32 -24.58 7.02
N ALA A 120 -10.31 -23.92 6.44
CA ALA A 120 -11.60 -24.51 6.11
C ALA A 120 -11.43 -25.68 5.11
N VAL A 121 -10.68 -25.50 4.02
CA VAL A 121 -10.42 -26.58 3.05
C VAL A 121 -9.63 -27.73 3.67
N ARG A 122 -8.61 -27.44 4.48
CA ARG A 122 -7.87 -28.49 5.19
C ARG A 122 -8.78 -29.26 6.15
N LYS A 123 -9.68 -28.56 6.85
CA LYS A 123 -10.63 -29.23 7.73
C LYS A 123 -11.63 -30.08 6.96
N LEU A 124 -12.11 -29.60 5.83
CA LEU A 124 -12.97 -30.36 4.93
C LEU A 124 -12.26 -31.63 4.42
N GLN A 125 -10.98 -31.53 4.07
CA GLN A 125 -10.14 -32.67 3.68
C GLN A 125 -10.04 -33.71 4.80
N GLU A 126 -9.78 -33.28 6.04
CA GLU A 126 -9.72 -34.18 7.20
C GLU A 126 -11.04 -34.95 7.38
N LEU A 127 -12.17 -34.24 7.31
CA LEU A 127 -13.49 -34.85 7.47
C LEU A 127 -13.81 -35.81 6.32
N PHE A 128 -13.40 -35.47 5.10
CA PHE A 128 -13.56 -36.33 3.92
C PHE A 128 -12.75 -37.63 4.07
N ASN A 129 -11.48 -37.53 4.43
CA ASN A 129 -10.61 -38.68 4.66
C ASN A 129 -11.11 -39.58 5.81
N ALA A 130 -11.73 -38.98 6.83
CA ALA A 130 -12.34 -39.72 7.94
C ALA A 130 -13.71 -40.36 7.61
N GLY A 131 -14.25 -40.13 6.41
CA GLY A 131 -15.60 -40.58 6.04
C GLY A 131 -16.72 -39.88 6.83
N ALA A 132 -16.41 -38.77 7.51
CA ALA A 132 -17.37 -38.01 8.31
C ALA A 132 -18.32 -37.16 7.44
N VAL A 133 -17.96 -36.93 6.18
CA VAL A 133 -18.77 -36.20 5.19
C VAL A 133 -19.20 -37.14 4.08
N ARG A 134 -20.48 -37.08 3.69
CA ARG A 134 -21.05 -37.91 2.62
C ARG A 134 -20.81 -37.28 1.25
N LEU A 135 -19.54 -37.20 0.87
CA LEU A 135 -19.09 -36.83 -0.46
C LEU A 135 -18.75 -38.11 -1.24
N SER A 136 -19.17 -38.21 -2.50
CA SER A 136 -18.96 -39.42 -3.31
C SER A 136 -18.32 -39.09 -4.65
N ASN A 137 -19.11 -38.61 -5.62
CA ASN A 137 -18.69 -38.47 -7.02
C ASN A 137 -18.83 -37.01 -7.53
N GLY A 138 -18.95 -36.03 -6.63
CA GLY A 138 -19.09 -34.62 -7.00
C GLY A 138 -17.75 -33.92 -7.20
N ASP A 139 -17.81 -32.73 -7.81
CA ASP A 139 -16.65 -31.91 -8.12
C ASP A 139 -15.84 -31.53 -6.86
N GLY A 140 -16.51 -31.35 -5.72
CA GLY A 140 -15.86 -31.09 -4.43
C GLY A 140 -15.05 -32.29 -3.95
N ALA A 141 -15.62 -33.50 -4.03
CA ALA A 141 -14.92 -34.74 -3.69
C ALA A 141 -13.65 -34.96 -4.54
N TYR A 142 -13.76 -34.76 -5.86
CA TYR A 142 -12.61 -34.86 -6.76
C TYR A 142 -11.59 -33.74 -6.55
N GLY A 143 -12.06 -32.53 -6.25
CA GLY A 143 -11.22 -31.39 -5.88
C GLY A 143 -10.39 -31.66 -4.63
N LEU A 144 -10.99 -32.20 -3.58
CA LEU A 144 -10.31 -32.61 -2.34
C LEU A 144 -9.23 -33.66 -2.62
N TYR A 145 -9.53 -34.68 -3.43
CA TYR A 145 -8.53 -35.67 -3.82
C TYR A 145 -7.29 -35.05 -4.49
N ARG A 146 -7.47 -34.11 -5.44
CA ARG A 146 -6.36 -33.41 -6.10
C ARG A 146 -5.60 -32.50 -5.14
N PHE A 147 -6.33 -31.80 -4.27
CA PHE A 147 -5.78 -30.92 -3.25
C PHE A 147 -4.85 -31.68 -2.30
N ASP A 148 -5.23 -32.89 -1.90
CA ASP A 148 -4.41 -33.74 -1.03
C ASP A 148 -3.14 -34.25 -1.74
N ARG A 149 -3.28 -34.76 -2.98
CA ARG A 149 -2.15 -35.27 -3.78
C ARG A 149 -1.06 -34.24 -4.02
N ARG A 150 -1.43 -32.96 -4.15
CA ARG A 150 -0.48 -31.86 -4.39
C ARG A 150 0.10 -31.27 -3.09
N SER A 151 -0.26 -31.80 -1.92
CA SER A 151 0.13 -31.24 -0.62
C SER A 151 1.64 -31.05 -0.43
N VAL A 152 2.45 -31.99 -0.91
CA VAL A 152 3.91 -31.98 -0.78
C VAL A 152 4.58 -30.87 -1.59
N LEU A 153 3.94 -30.41 -2.67
CA LEU A 153 4.51 -29.41 -3.58
C LEU A 153 4.15 -27.97 -3.19
N ARG A 154 3.34 -27.77 -2.14
CA ARG A 154 2.78 -26.46 -1.80
C ARG A 154 3.54 -25.78 -0.67
N TYR A 155 3.59 -24.46 -0.72
CA TYR A 155 3.98 -23.67 0.45
C TYR A 155 3.13 -24.00 1.68
N THR A 156 3.82 -24.34 2.76
CA THR A 156 3.23 -24.59 4.07
C THR A 156 2.64 -23.32 4.66
N GLN A 157 1.72 -23.47 5.60
CA GLN A 157 1.17 -22.33 6.34
C GLN A 157 2.28 -21.54 7.05
N LYS A 158 3.28 -22.22 7.60
CA LYS A 158 4.41 -21.57 8.28
C LYS A 158 5.13 -20.62 7.30
N GLU A 159 5.49 -21.09 6.12
CA GLU A 159 6.19 -20.27 5.11
C GLU A 159 5.36 -19.07 4.66
N ARG A 160 4.04 -19.23 4.51
CA ARG A 160 3.14 -18.11 4.21
C ARG A 160 3.14 -17.08 5.35
N MET A 161 2.98 -17.51 6.60
CA MET A 161 3.00 -16.61 7.77
C MET A 161 4.33 -15.87 7.92
N GLN A 162 5.46 -16.55 7.71
CA GLN A 162 6.78 -15.93 7.71
C GLN A 162 6.91 -14.85 6.62
N THR A 163 6.33 -15.11 5.45
CA THR A 163 6.33 -14.16 4.33
C THR A 163 5.44 -12.96 4.64
N TYR A 164 4.24 -13.15 5.19
CA TYR A 164 3.38 -12.07 5.66
C TYR A 164 4.08 -11.21 6.74
N ARG A 165 4.81 -11.85 7.66
CA ARG A 165 5.60 -11.13 8.67
C ARG A 165 6.70 -10.28 8.08
N ARG A 166 7.43 -10.83 7.11
CA ARG A 166 8.51 -10.11 6.45
C ARG A 166 7.99 -8.92 5.66
N VAL A 167 6.93 -9.09 4.88
CA VAL A 167 6.47 -8.08 3.92
C VAL A 167 5.53 -7.06 4.54
N LEU A 168 4.56 -7.51 5.34
CA LEU A 168 3.49 -6.67 5.88
C LEU A 168 3.67 -6.38 7.39
N GLY A 169 4.64 -7.02 8.03
CA GLY A 169 4.78 -6.97 9.49
C GLY A 169 3.72 -7.76 10.24
N TYR A 170 2.80 -8.42 9.54
CA TYR A 170 1.68 -9.12 10.15
C TYR A 170 2.08 -10.50 10.66
N THR A 171 1.25 -11.08 11.54
CA THR A 171 1.50 -12.36 12.24
C THR A 171 2.57 -12.28 13.34
N THR A 172 2.62 -13.33 14.16
CA THR A 172 3.60 -13.51 15.24
C THR A 172 4.71 -14.50 14.89
N VAL A 173 4.65 -15.14 13.72
CA VAL A 173 5.63 -16.14 13.29
C VAL A 173 6.93 -15.42 12.91
N PRO A 174 8.09 -15.78 13.49
CA PRO A 174 9.34 -15.10 13.18
C PRO A 174 9.68 -15.28 11.69
N PRO A 175 10.16 -14.22 11.01
CA PRO A 175 10.53 -14.31 9.60
C PRO A 175 11.66 -15.33 9.40
N MET A 176 11.95 -15.69 8.14
CA MET A 176 13.07 -16.58 7.81
C MET A 176 14.40 -16.02 8.34
N LEU A 177 15.38 -16.91 8.50
CA LEU A 177 16.72 -16.54 8.98
C LEU A 177 17.27 -15.34 8.17
N ASN A 178 17.83 -14.35 8.87
CA ASN A 178 18.35 -13.09 8.31
C ASN A 178 17.33 -12.12 7.71
N ALA A 179 16.02 -12.45 7.71
CA ALA A 179 14.98 -11.52 7.29
C ALA A 179 14.45 -10.71 8.48
N LYS A 180 14.15 -9.42 8.25
CA LYS A 180 13.54 -8.53 9.25
C LYS A 180 12.03 -8.37 8.99
N PRO A 181 11.21 -8.29 10.05
CA PRO A 181 9.78 -8.00 9.90
C PRO A 181 9.57 -6.54 9.47
N ASN A 182 8.61 -6.30 8.58
CA ASN A 182 8.24 -4.95 8.17
C ASN A 182 7.24 -4.31 9.14
N THR A 183 7.73 -3.79 10.26
CA THR A 183 6.87 -3.22 11.32
C THR A 183 6.17 -1.92 10.92
N GLN A 184 6.65 -1.22 9.89
CA GLN A 184 6.14 0.10 9.50
C GLN A 184 4.98 0.04 8.52
N PHE A 185 4.81 -1.08 7.80
CA PHE A 185 3.81 -1.21 6.73
C PHE A 185 2.42 -0.78 7.17
N HIS A 186 1.93 -1.32 8.30
CA HIS A 186 0.56 -1.06 8.73
C HIS A 186 0.31 0.43 9.01
N THR A 187 1.23 1.08 9.72
CA THR A 187 1.13 2.51 10.03
C THR A 187 1.15 3.36 8.77
N LEU A 188 2.11 3.09 7.86
CA LEU A 188 2.20 3.83 6.60
C LEU A 188 0.97 3.63 5.72
N PHE A 189 0.46 2.40 5.66
CA PHE A 189 -0.71 2.05 4.87
C PHE A 189 -1.99 2.72 5.40
N THR A 190 -2.24 2.60 6.71
CA THR A 190 -3.40 3.26 7.34
C THR A 190 -3.30 4.79 7.23
N ASN A 191 -2.11 5.38 7.42
CA ASN A 191 -1.92 6.83 7.27
C ASN A 191 -2.20 7.29 5.84
N PHE A 192 -1.69 6.58 4.83
CA PHE A 192 -1.95 6.91 3.44
C PHE A 192 -3.45 6.86 3.12
N ILE A 193 -4.15 5.80 3.52
CA ILE A 193 -5.58 5.65 3.27
C ILE A 193 -6.39 6.75 3.98
N ASN A 194 -6.06 7.07 5.23
CA ASN A 194 -6.69 8.17 5.96
C ASN A 194 -6.50 9.51 5.24
N ASN A 195 -5.28 9.82 4.79
CA ASN A 195 -5.00 11.06 4.06
C ASN A 195 -5.81 11.15 2.75
N VAL A 196 -5.94 10.03 2.02
CA VAL A 196 -6.74 9.98 0.78
C VAL A 196 -8.22 10.24 1.07
N ALA A 197 -8.78 9.57 2.08
CA ALA A 197 -10.18 9.72 2.46
C ALA A 197 -10.49 11.14 2.96
N GLU A 198 -9.62 11.70 3.81
CA GLU A 198 -9.72 13.06 4.33
C GLU A 198 -9.68 14.10 3.19
N PHE A 199 -8.71 13.98 2.28
CA PHE A 199 -8.60 14.86 1.11
C PHE A 199 -9.89 14.94 0.28
N TRP A 200 -10.48 13.78 -0.06
CA TRP A 200 -11.69 13.75 -0.91
C TRP A 200 -12.95 14.18 -0.15
N ARG A 201 -13.02 13.92 1.15
CA ARG A 201 -14.12 14.39 2.00
C ARG A 201 -14.12 15.90 2.09
N ASP A 202 -12.95 16.48 2.34
CA ASP A 202 -12.74 17.92 2.44
C ASP A 202 -13.03 18.62 1.12
N LYS A 203 -12.55 18.06 0.02
CA LYS A 203 -12.85 18.57 -1.31
C LYS A 203 -14.36 18.58 -1.62
N ARG A 204 -15.08 17.49 -1.29
CA ARG A 204 -16.54 17.44 -1.47
C ARG A 204 -17.26 18.48 -0.62
N ILE A 205 -16.77 18.77 0.58
CA ILE A 205 -17.30 19.82 1.45
C ILE A 205 -17.02 21.20 0.85
N SER A 206 -15.81 21.43 0.35
CA SER A 206 -15.40 22.69 -0.27
C SER A 206 -16.19 23.01 -1.55
N ASP A 207 -16.49 22.01 -2.39
CA ASP A 207 -17.32 22.18 -3.59
C ASP A 207 -18.75 22.65 -3.27
N VAL A 208 -19.28 22.24 -2.11
CA VAL A 208 -20.61 22.63 -1.62
C VAL A 208 -20.56 23.99 -0.89
N ILE A 209 -19.50 24.25 -0.12
CA ILE A 209 -19.32 25.47 0.68
C ILE A 209 -18.28 26.37 -0.02
N ARG A 210 -18.70 27.00 -1.14
CA ARG A 210 -17.82 27.82 -1.99
C ARG A 210 -17.20 29.05 -1.30
N GLU A 211 -17.65 29.44 -0.11
CA GLU A 211 -17.14 30.64 0.57
C GLU A 211 -15.74 30.47 1.19
N ARG A 212 -15.21 29.23 1.32
CA ARG A 212 -13.93 28.98 2.00
C ARG A 212 -12.97 28.04 1.28
N ALA A 213 -12.98 27.98 -0.05
CA ALA A 213 -12.12 27.05 -0.82
C ALA A 213 -10.59 27.15 -0.60
N TYR A 214 -10.11 28.13 0.17
CA TYR A 214 -8.70 28.39 0.45
C TYR A 214 -8.28 28.12 1.91
N ASP A 215 -9.11 27.46 2.73
CA ASP A 215 -8.73 27.16 4.11
C ASP A 215 -7.58 26.12 4.16
N PRO A 216 -6.41 26.43 4.76
CA PRO A 216 -5.30 25.49 4.89
C PRO A 216 -5.60 24.27 5.77
N SER A 217 -6.75 24.25 6.47
CA SER A 217 -7.22 23.10 7.24
C SER A 217 -7.78 21.95 6.40
N PHE A 218 -8.04 22.17 5.11
CA PHE A 218 -8.43 21.09 4.19
C PHE A 218 -7.23 20.19 3.86
N GLY A 219 -7.48 18.88 3.76
CA GLY A 219 -6.49 17.86 3.43
C GLY A 219 -5.57 18.30 2.30
N SER A 220 -4.27 18.32 2.55
CA SER A 220 -3.28 18.74 1.56
C SER A 220 -2.94 17.59 0.62
N ILE A 221 -3.03 17.85 -0.69
CA ILE A 221 -2.59 16.91 -1.74
C ILE A 221 -1.11 16.53 -1.58
N ALA A 222 -0.29 17.44 -1.04
CA ALA A 222 1.12 17.18 -0.76
C ALA A 222 1.29 16.15 0.37
N THR A 223 0.43 16.17 1.40
CA THR A 223 0.40 15.18 2.48
C THR A 223 0.02 13.80 1.95
N VAL A 224 -0.96 13.73 1.04
CA VAL A 224 -1.34 12.48 0.36
C VAL A 224 -0.17 11.93 -0.46
N ARG A 225 0.45 12.77 -1.29
CA ARG A 225 1.60 12.39 -2.12
C ARG A 225 2.75 11.89 -1.25
N ARG A 226 3.12 12.62 -0.19
CA ARG A 226 4.20 12.23 0.73
C ARG A 226 3.91 10.89 1.40
N GLY A 227 2.70 10.69 1.92
CA GLY A 227 2.30 9.44 2.55
C GLY A 227 2.36 8.24 1.61
N GLY A 228 1.98 8.42 0.35
CA GLY A 228 2.08 7.36 -0.65
C GLY A 228 3.52 7.10 -1.08
N LEU A 229 4.39 8.11 -1.18
CA LEU A 229 5.82 7.93 -1.46
C LEU A 229 6.52 7.16 -0.33
N ASP A 230 6.23 7.50 0.93
CA ASP A 230 6.78 6.79 2.09
C ASP A 230 6.37 5.32 2.11
N LEU A 231 5.09 5.04 1.82
CA LEU A 231 4.60 3.68 1.68
C LEU A 231 5.28 2.97 0.50
N ARG A 232 5.40 3.61 -0.66
CA ARG A 232 6.05 3.04 -1.84
C ARG A 232 7.51 2.68 -1.58
N ASN A 233 8.25 3.54 -0.88
CA ASN A 233 9.62 3.26 -0.46
C ASN A 233 9.69 2.09 0.54
N ASN A 234 8.77 2.01 1.51
CA ASN A 234 8.69 0.86 2.41
C ASN A 234 8.42 -0.46 1.65
N LEU A 235 7.55 -0.43 0.64
CA LEU A 235 7.26 -1.57 -0.22
C LEU A 235 8.43 -1.95 -1.12
N LYS A 236 9.20 -0.98 -1.61
CA LYS A 236 10.46 -1.22 -2.35
C LYS A 236 11.35 -2.17 -1.56
N TRP A 237 11.60 -1.90 -0.28
CA TRP A 237 12.54 -2.68 0.55
C TRP A 237 12.01 -4.04 1.03
N SER A 238 10.69 -4.22 1.11
CA SER A 238 10.08 -5.43 1.66
C SER A 238 9.65 -6.46 0.61
N SER A 239 9.62 -6.09 -0.68
CA SER A 239 9.06 -6.89 -1.78
C SER A 239 10.05 -7.83 -2.50
N TYR A 240 11.32 -7.85 -2.13
CA TYR A 240 12.36 -8.69 -2.78
C TYR A 240 12.29 -10.18 -2.44
N GLY A 241 13.01 -11.01 -3.20
CA GLY A 241 13.17 -12.44 -2.94
C GLY A 241 12.01 -13.27 -3.49
N HIS A 242 11.57 -14.30 -2.76
CA HIS A 242 10.60 -15.29 -3.25
C HIS A 242 9.13 -14.83 -3.24
N VAL A 243 8.82 -13.56 -2.90
CA VAL A 243 7.43 -13.04 -2.81
C VAL A 243 6.67 -13.24 -4.11
N THR A 244 7.32 -12.93 -5.23
CA THR A 244 6.71 -13.03 -6.57
C THR A 244 6.35 -14.46 -6.96
N VAL A 245 7.12 -15.45 -6.51
CA VAL A 245 6.82 -16.86 -6.77
C VAL A 245 5.72 -17.34 -5.82
N LEU A 246 5.86 -17.02 -4.53
CA LEU A 246 4.88 -17.38 -3.51
C LEU A 246 3.49 -16.82 -3.81
N ARG A 247 3.37 -15.56 -4.27
CA ARG A 247 2.05 -14.99 -4.61
C ARG A 247 1.36 -15.81 -5.70
N VAL A 248 2.09 -16.29 -6.72
CA VAL A 248 1.50 -16.97 -7.88
C VAL A 248 0.93 -18.31 -7.43
N GLU A 249 1.74 -19.09 -6.73
CA GLU A 249 1.32 -20.41 -6.24
C GLU A 249 0.18 -20.31 -5.23
N VAL A 250 0.25 -19.36 -4.29
CA VAL A 250 -0.77 -19.21 -3.25
C VAL A 250 -2.08 -18.62 -3.81
N LEU A 251 -2.03 -17.79 -4.86
CA LEU A 251 -3.24 -17.37 -5.58
C LEU A 251 -3.92 -18.55 -6.27
N GLN A 252 -3.17 -19.44 -6.92
CA GLN A 252 -3.73 -20.67 -7.51
C GLN A 252 -4.31 -21.58 -6.44
N LEU A 253 -3.65 -21.70 -5.29
CA LEU A 253 -4.16 -22.45 -4.14
C LEU A 253 -5.47 -21.85 -3.60
N LEU A 254 -5.57 -20.52 -3.55
CA LEU A 254 -6.78 -19.83 -3.12
C LEU A 254 -7.93 -20.05 -4.12
N GLU A 255 -7.65 -20.00 -5.41
CA GLU A 255 -8.63 -20.32 -6.46
C GLU A 255 -9.12 -21.78 -6.35
N GLU A 256 -8.20 -22.73 -6.19
CA GLU A 256 -8.53 -24.14 -5.98
C GLU A 256 -9.37 -24.33 -4.71
N ALA A 257 -9.04 -23.63 -3.63
CA ALA A 257 -9.80 -23.65 -2.39
C ALA A 257 -11.25 -23.19 -2.60
N PHE A 258 -11.46 -22.05 -3.26
CA PHE A 258 -12.82 -21.57 -3.55
C PHE A 258 -13.58 -22.47 -4.52
N LYS A 259 -12.91 -23.09 -5.49
CA LYS A 259 -13.54 -24.09 -6.37
C LYS A 259 -14.05 -25.30 -5.58
N ILE A 260 -13.28 -25.79 -4.62
CA ILE A 260 -13.68 -26.91 -3.75
C ILE A 260 -14.84 -26.49 -2.84
N LEU A 261 -14.71 -25.36 -2.14
CA LEU A 261 -15.71 -24.86 -1.19
C LEU A 261 -17.02 -24.46 -1.88
N GLY A 262 -16.94 -23.98 -3.12
CA GLY A 262 -18.09 -23.58 -3.93
C GLY A 262 -18.76 -24.71 -4.71
N ALA A 263 -18.24 -25.94 -4.62
CA ALA A 263 -18.83 -27.09 -5.31
C ALA A 263 -20.22 -27.43 -4.73
N ASP A 264 -21.17 -27.81 -5.59
CA ASP A 264 -22.58 -28.00 -5.19
C ASP A 264 -22.77 -29.13 -4.17
N ASP A 265 -21.94 -30.17 -4.25
CA ASP A 265 -21.91 -31.26 -3.27
C ASP A 265 -21.46 -30.77 -1.88
N VAL A 266 -20.41 -29.94 -1.82
CA VAL A 266 -19.91 -29.33 -0.58
C VAL A 266 -20.91 -28.35 0.00
N LYS A 267 -21.45 -27.42 -0.81
CA LYS A 267 -22.47 -26.46 -0.37
C LYS A 267 -23.68 -27.15 0.26
N ARG A 268 -24.17 -28.24 -0.34
CA ARG A 268 -25.31 -29.02 0.16
C ARG A 268 -25.08 -29.61 1.55
N ILE A 269 -23.86 -30.04 1.86
CA ILE A 269 -23.51 -30.61 3.17
C ILE A 269 -23.62 -29.58 4.28
N PHE A 270 -23.21 -28.34 3.99
CA PHE A 270 -23.21 -27.25 4.96
C PHE A 270 -24.48 -26.40 4.92
N GLY A 271 -25.41 -26.68 3.98
CA GLY A 271 -26.62 -25.86 3.82
C GLY A 271 -26.31 -24.43 3.37
N ALA A 272 -25.24 -24.26 2.59
CA ALA A 272 -24.69 -22.98 2.18
C ALA A 272 -25.13 -22.61 0.75
N ASP A 273 -25.29 -21.31 0.48
CA ASP A 273 -25.64 -20.81 -0.85
C ASP A 273 -24.38 -20.55 -1.70
N ASN A 274 -23.31 -20.12 -1.06
CA ASN A 274 -22.04 -19.80 -1.71
C ASN A 274 -20.81 -20.29 -0.90
N ALA A 275 -19.63 -20.18 -1.50
CA ALA A 275 -18.39 -20.67 -0.89
C ALA A 275 -17.98 -19.94 0.41
N TRP A 276 -18.39 -18.68 0.58
CA TRP A 276 -18.14 -17.92 1.82
C TRP A 276 -18.94 -18.49 2.98
N ASP A 277 -20.22 -18.79 2.77
CA ASP A 277 -21.06 -19.38 3.82
C ASP A 277 -20.48 -20.74 4.27
N VAL A 278 -19.95 -21.54 3.33
CA VAL A 278 -19.23 -22.79 3.67
C VAL A 278 -18.02 -22.51 4.56
N VAL A 279 -17.23 -21.48 4.26
CA VAL A 279 -16.08 -21.09 5.10
C VAL A 279 -16.54 -20.66 6.48
N GLU A 280 -17.53 -19.78 6.57
CA GLU A 280 -18.06 -19.29 7.84
C GLU A 280 -18.62 -20.43 8.69
N GLU A 281 -19.40 -21.34 8.10
CA GLU A 281 -19.93 -22.53 8.78
C GLU A 281 -18.82 -23.46 9.29
N ILE A 282 -17.79 -23.73 8.48
CA ILE A 282 -16.67 -24.57 8.91
C ILE A 282 -15.89 -23.89 10.05
N MET A 283 -15.62 -22.59 9.92
CA MET A 283 -14.88 -21.81 10.92
C MET A 283 -15.64 -21.71 12.24
N LEU A 284 -16.95 -21.47 12.19
CA LEU A 284 -17.80 -21.42 13.37
C LEU A 284 -17.93 -22.81 14.01
N ARG A 285 -18.26 -23.84 13.23
CA ARG A 285 -18.56 -25.18 13.75
C ARG A 285 -17.34 -25.87 14.35
N TYR A 286 -16.21 -25.85 13.64
CA TYR A 286 -15.03 -26.64 14.00
C TYR A 286 -13.93 -25.84 14.70
N PHE A 287 -13.83 -24.54 14.46
CA PHE A 287 -12.79 -23.69 15.05
C PHE A 287 -13.33 -22.70 16.10
N LYS A 288 -14.66 -22.57 16.24
CA LYS A 288 -15.30 -21.63 17.18
C LYS A 288 -14.87 -20.18 16.95
N GLU A 289 -14.57 -19.84 15.70
CA GLU A 289 -14.13 -18.51 15.29
C GLU A 289 -15.19 -17.87 14.41
N ASP A 290 -15.64 -16.67 14.78
CA ASP A 290 -16.39 -15.78 13.89
C ASP A 290 -15.39 -14.93 13.09
N VAL A 291 -15.42 -15.08 11.77
CA VAL A 291 -14.36 -14.61 10.88
C VAL A 291 -14.68 -13.30 10.17
N ASN A 292 -15.91 -12.78 10.30
CA ASN A 292 -16.38 -11.56 9.62
C ASN A 292 -15.97 -11.56 8.12
N ALA A 293 -16.35 -12.61 7.37
CA ALA A 293 -15.76 -12.85 6.05
C ALA A 293 -16.05 -11.72 5.06
N SER A 294 -17.26 -11.16 5.10
CA SER A 294 -17.68 -10.03 4.25
C SER A 294 -16.77 -8.80 4.42
N GLN A 295 -16.56 -8.34 5.65
CA GLN A 295 -15.73 -7.17 5.95
C GLN A 295 -14.27 -7.43 5.59
N ARG A 296 -13.74 -8.62 5.89
CA ARG A 296 -12.37 -8.98 5.52
C ARG A 296 -12.17 -9.07 4.01
N HIS A 297 -13.14 -9.58 3.27
CA HIS A 297 -13.07 -9.66 1.81
C HIS A 297 -13.07 -8.27 1.19
N ARG A 298 -13.98 -7.37 1.61
CA ARG A 298 -14.00 -5.98 1.14
C ARG A 298 -12.68 -5.28 1.46
N MET A 299 -12.17 -5.43 2.68
CA MET A 299 -10.86 -4.91 3.07
C MET A 299 -9.73 -5.48 2.18
N ALA A 300 -9.79 -6.76 1.82
CA ALA A 300 -8.83 -7.42 0.94
C ALA A 300 -8.83 -6.82 -0.48
N VAL A 301 -10.01 -6.69 -1.07
CA VAL A 301 -10.19 -6.16 -2.44
C VAL A 301 -9.76 -4.70 -2.48
N ALA A 302 -10.26 -3.89 -1.54
CA ALA A 302 -9.94 -2.47 -1.47
C ALA A 302 -8.44 -2.25 -1.22
N GLY A 303 -7.85 -2.96 -0.25
CA GLY A 303 -6.43 -2.80 0.06
C GLY A 303 -5.53 -3.25 -1.08
N ARG A 304 -5.91 -4.31 -1.81
CA ARG A 304 -5.20 -4.74 -3.03
C ARG A 304 -5.26 -3.67 -4.11
N ALA A 305 -6.42 -3.07 -4.36
CA ALA A 305 -6.59 -2.02 -5.36
C ALA A 305 -5.73 -0.78 -5.04
N ILE A 306 -5.71 -0.34 -3.78
CA ILE A 306 -4.88 0.80 -3.34
C ILE A 306 -3.39 0.52 -3.54
N ILE A 307 -2.91 -0.66 -3.16
CA ILE A 307 -1.49 -1.02 -3.36
C ILE A 307 -1.15 -1.16 -4.85
N ARG A 308 -2.08 -1.64 -5.68
CA ARG A 308 -1.90 -1.69 -7.15
C ARG A 308 -1.82 -0.30 -7.76
N TRP A 309 -2.63 0.63 -7.29
CA TRP A 309 -2.56 2.03 -7.72
C TRP A 309 -1.18 2.63 -7.38
N LEU A 310 -0.64 2.35 -6.19
CA LEU A 310 0.71 2.77 -5.78
C LEU A 310 1.85 2.13 -6.60
N ALA A 311 1.58 1.01 -7.29
CA ALA A 311 2.56 0.39 -8.19
C ALA A 311 2.74 1.19 -9.49
N GLN A 312 1.73 1.97 -9.87
CA GLN A 312 1.76 2.80 -11.08
C GLN A 312 2.66 4.03 -10.89
N LYS A 313 3.00 4.68 -12.01
CA LYS A 313 3.81 5.91 -12.00
C LYS A 313 3.02 7.15 -11.53
N TYR A 314 1.73 7.01 -11.23
CA TYR A 314 0.83 8.11 -10.90
C TYR A 314 1.36 8.99 -9.76
N ILE A 315 1.99 8.40 -8.75
CA ILE A 315 2.52 9.15 -7.60
C ILE A 315 3.80 9.94 -7.89
N LEU A 316 4.47 9.63 -8.99
CA LEU A 316 5.67 10.33 -9.46
C LEU A 316 5.33 11.55 -10.31
N ASN A 317 4.08 11.69 -10.76
CA ASN A 317 3.66 12.83 -11.56
C ASN A 317 3.81 14.12 -10.73
N THR A 318 4.54 15.09 -11.27
CA THR A 318 4.73 16.41 -10.65
C THR A 318 3.45 17.21 -10.67
N SER A 319 2.66 17.12 -11.74
CA SER A 319 1.43 17.89 -11.92
C SER A 319 0.37 17.60 -10.85
N ARG A 320 -0.10 18.67 -10.21
CA ARG A 320 -1.17 18.61 -9.19
C ARG A 320 -2.48 18.11 -9.79
N ALA A 321 -2.93 18.71 -10.90
CA ALA A 321 -4.22 18.41 -11.50
C ALA A 321 -4.28 16.97 -12.03
N GLU A 322 -3.20 16.50 -12.65
CA GLU A 322 -3.10 15.11 -13.13
C GLU A 322 -3.09 14.12 -11.97
N PHE A 323 -2.27 14.38 -10.94
CA PHE A 323 -2.22 13.53 -9.74
C PHE A 323 -3.58 13.44 -9.05
N GLU A 324 -4.28 14.56 -8.92
CA GLU A 324 -5.61 14.62 -8.32
C GLU A 324 -6.65 13.83 -9.13
N ALA A 325 -6.63 13.94 -10.46
CA ALA A 325 -7.50 13.15 -11.33
C ALA A 325 -7.26 11.64 -11.17
N LEU A 326 -5.99 11.22 -11.14
CA LEU A 326 -5.61 9.81 -10.94
C LEU A 326 -5.93 9.32 -9.53
N LEU A 327 -5.82 10.18 -8.52
CA LEU A 327 -6.15 9.86 -7.13
C LEU A 327 -7.65 9.57 -6.94
N ARG A 328 -8.51 10.08 -7.82
CA ARG A 328 -9.96 9.83 -7.77
C ARG A 328 -10.29 8.34 -7.88
N GLU A 329 -9.49 7.57 -8.60
CA GLU A 329 -9.69 6.11 -8.78
C GLU A 329 -9.73 5.34 -7.46
N ILE A 330 -9.00 5.80 -6.44
CA ILE A 330 -8.92 5.13 -5.14
C ILE A 330 -9.71 5.83 -4.04
N ALA A 331 -10.47 6.89 -4.35
CA ALA A 331 -11.21 7.66 -3.36
C ALA A 331 -12.26 6.80 -2.62
N ASP A 332 -13.17 6.18 -3.38
CA ASP A 332 -14.25 5.37 -2.81
C ASP A 332 -13.68 4.05 -2.23
N VAL A 333 -12.62 3.53 -2.84
CA VAL A 333 -11.91 2.34 -2.38
C VAL A 333 -11.25 2.55 -1.01
N ALA A 334 -10.67 3.73 -0.76
CA ALA A 334 -10.09 4.10 0.52
C ALA A 334 -11.15 4.15 1.63
N GLU A 335 -12.32 4.73 1.35
CA GLU A 335 -13.45 4.77 2.28
C GLU A 335 -14.01 3.38 2.59
N GLU A 336 -14.12 2.50 1.58
CA GLU A 336 -14.54 1.11 1.76
C GLU A 336 -13.54 0.33 2.64
N TRP A 337 -12.24 0.53 2.41
CA TRP A 337 -11.20 -0.06 3.24
C TRP A 337 -11.31 0.39 4.70
N LEU A 338 -11.45 1.71 4.94
CA LEU A 338 -11.56 2.27 6.29
C LEU A 338 -12.78 1.73 7.01
N THR A 339 -13.95 1.75 6.37
CA THR A 339 -15.19 1.25 6.97
C THR A 339 -15.08 -0.23 7.36
N SER A 340 -14.44 -1.03 6.50
CA SER A 340 -14.18 -2.44 6.78
C SER A 340 -13.18 -2.62 7.94
N ALA A 341 -12.10 -1.81 7.95
CA ALA A 341 -11.07 -1.87 8.98
C ALA A 341 -11.56 -1.40 10.35
N GLU A 342 -12.44 -0.39 10.40
CA GLU A 342 -13.11 0.11 11.61
C GLU A 342 -14.02 -0.94 12.22
N THR A 343 -14.83 -1.60 11.39
CA THR A 343 -15.71 -2.69 11.83
C THR A 343 -14.91 -3.84 12.46
N LEU A 344 -13.71 -4.10 11.93
CA LEU A 344 -12.79 -5.13 12.44
C LEU A 344 -11.92 -4.65 13.62
N GLY A 345 -11.99 -3.38 14.02
CA GLY A 345 -11.15 -2.78 15.06
C GLY A 345 -9.66 -2.70 14.70
N ILE A 346 -9.33 -2.70 13.39
CA ILE A 346 -7.95 -2.72 12.87
C ILE A 346 -7.41 -1.30 12.65
N ALA A 347 -8.26 -0.38 12.21
CA ALA A 347 -7.92 1.01 11.98
C ALA A 347 -9.09 1.91 12.42
N PHE A 348 -8.79 3.16 12.73
CA PHE A 348 -9.78 4.16 13.13
C PHE A 348 -9.57 5.44 12.33
N ARG A 349 -10.65 6.15 12.00
CA ARG A 349 -10.59 7.52 11.46
C ARG A 349 -10.14 8.50 12.57
N GLY A 350 -9.11 9.30 12.28
CA GLY A 350 -8.64 10.39 13.15
C GLY A 350 -7.92 9.97 14.44
N HIS A 351 -7.53 10.96 15.26
CA HIS A 351 -6.73 10.80 16.49
C HIS A 351 -7.51 10.29 17.73
N THR A 352 -8.74 9.79 17.59
CA THR A 352 -9.59 9.52 18.76
C THR A 352 -10.09 8.09 18.83
N GLN A 353 -9.34 7.27 19.57
CA GLN A 353 -9.88 6.15 20.34
C GLN A 353 -10.66 6.74 21.54
N ARG A 354 -11.79 7.43 21.28
CA ARG A 354 -12.63 8.07 22.33
C ARG A 354 -13.87 7.27 22.70
N VAL A 355 -13.84 5.95 22.51
CA VAL A 355 -14.85 5.07 23.09
C VAL A 355 -14.12 3.99 23.86
N VAL A 356 -14.05 4.18 25.18
CA VAL A 356 -13.74 3.08 26.10
C VAL A 356 -14.89 2.10 25.98
N PRO A 357 -14.67 0.82 25.60
CA PRO A 357 -15.71 -0.18 25.70
C PRO A 357 -16.18 -0.22 27.15
N PHE A 358 -17.47 0.00 27.39
CA PHE A 358 -18.05 -0.15 28.72
C PHE A 358 -18.02 -1.64 29.05
N GLU A 359 -16.96 -2.08 29.73
CA GLU A 359 -16.96 -3.38 30.40
C GLU A 359 -17.96 -3.31 31.56
N PRO A 360 -19.00 -4.14 31.59
CA PRO A 360 -19.83 -4.28 32.78
C PRO A 360 -18.93 -4.83 33.89
N ARG A 361 -18.67 -4.01 34.91
CA ARG A 361 -17.97 -4.44 36.13
C ARG A 361 -18.68 -5.66 36.69
N ASN A 362 -18.02 -6.80 36.62
CA ASN A 362 -18.44 -8.02 37.30
C ASN A 362 -18.20 -7.81 38.81
N ASN A 363 -19.19 -7.23 39.49
CA ASN A 363 -19.25 -7.19 40.95
C ASN A 363 -19.49 -8.61 41.45
N GLY A 364 -18.43 -9.27 41.94
CA GLY A 364 -18.54 -10.60 42.51
C GLY A 364 -17.27 -11.05 43.23
N HIS A 365 -17.22 -10.78 44.54
CA HIS A 365 -16.42 -11.46 45.57
C HIS A 365 -14.92 -11.77 45.31
N ARG A 366 -14.04 -10.86 45.73
CA ARG A 366 -12.72 -11.22 46.26
C ARG A 366 -12.82 -11.40 47.77
N GLY A 367 -12.70 -12.64 48.24
CA GLY A 367 -12.48 -12.96 49.65
C GLY A 367 -11.16 -12.37 50.13
N LEU A 368 -11.23 -11.60 51.22
CA LEU A 368 -10.09 -11.08 51.96
C LEU A 368 -9.24 -12.25 52.47
N ARG A 369 -8.01 -12.40 51.96
CA ARG A 369 -6.98 -13.19 52.64
C ARG A 369 -6.37 -12.30 53.73
N SER A 370 -6.71 -12.64 54.97
CA SER A 370 -6.07 -12.14 56.19
C SER A 370 -4.58 -12.49 56.16
N ALA A 371 -3.74 -11.50 56.41
CA ALA A 371 -2.35 -11.68 56.81
C ALA A 371 -2.30 -11.84 58.33
N GLY A 372 -1.70 -12.92 58.83
CA GLY A 372 -1.33 -13.01 60.24
C GLY A 372 -1.11 -14.42 60.80
N GLN A 373 0.15 -14.67 61.16
CA GLN A 373 0.65 -15.52 62.26
C GLN A 373 0.80 -17.04 62.02
N GLY A 374 2.02 -17.52 62.26
CA GLY A 374 2.42 -18.94 62.30
C GLY A 374 3.77 -19.18 61.65
#